data_AF-A0A972ZPN5-F1
#
_entry.id   AF-A0A972ZPN5-F1
#
_cell.length_a   1.000
_cell.length_b   1.000
_cell.length_c   1.000
_cell.angle_alpha   90.00
_cell.angle_beta   90.00
_cell.angle_gamma   90.00
#
_symmetry.space_group_name_H-M   'P 1'
#
loop_
_entity.id
_entity.type
_entity.pdbx_description
1 polymer ?
#
loop_
_entity_poly.entity_id
_entity_poly.type
_entity_poly.pdbx_seq_one_letter_code
_entity_poly.pdbx_strand_id
1 'polypeptide(L)'
;MKKRKPHIEIYSFGEYTQWDRESKNIPKILNITNEIKAVPGAEFGYVLRIKKGKGEKLIYKIEHPPFKDKNGKILPAFTGEHYIKSNDYQFFLGDCIWEPVDDKLGKWELT
;
A
#
# COMPACT_ATOMS: atom_id res chain seq x y z
N MET A 1 5.29 -12.26 -31.17
CA MET A 1 4.25 -11.30 -30.72
C MET A 1 4.85 -10.39 -29.67
N LYS A 2 4.82 -9.07 -29.86
CA LYS A 2 5.38 -8.10 -28.89
C LYS A 2 4.48 -8.12 -27.66
N LYS A 3 4.94 -8.63 -26.51
CA LYS A 3 4.21 -8.51 -25.23
C LYS A 3 3.83 -7.03 -25.08
N ARG A 4 2.52 -6.74 -25.01
CA ARG A 4 2.06 -5.37 -24.76
C ARG A 4 2.54 -5.01 -23.35
N LYS A 5 3.35 -3.97 -23.24
CA LYS A 5 3.80 -3.50 -21.92
C LYS A 5 2.57 -3.08 -21.10
N PRO A 6 2.48 -3.45 -19.82
CA PRO A 6 1.43 -2.94 -18.95
C PRO A 6 1.56 -1.42 -18.84
N HIS A 7 0.43 -0.73 -18.80
CA HIS A 7 0.36 0.70 -18.49
C HIS A 7 -0.03 0.82 -17.02
N ILE A 8 0.85 1.40 -16.22
CA ILE A 8 0.70 1.52 -14.76
C ILE A 8 0.72 3.01 -14.42
N GLU A 9 -0.29 3.47 -13.69
CA GLU A 9 -0.38 4.84 -13.19
C GLU A 9 -0.86 4.84 -11.73
N ILE A 10 -0.36 5.77 -10.94
CA ILE A 10 -0.92 6.05 -9.61
C ILE A 10 -2.24 6.77 -9.84
N TYR A 11 -3.33 6.15 -9.42
CA TYR A 11 -4.68 6.71 -9.50
C TYR A 11 -4.95 7.69 -8.36
N SER A 12 -4.52 7.34 -7.14
CA SER A 12 -4.61 8.18 -5.95
C SER A 12 -3.56 7.75 -4.93
N PHE A 13 -3.22 8.63 -4.00
CA PHE A 13 -2.38 8.35 -2.84
C PHE A 13 -2.78 9.26 -1.69
N GLY A 14 -2.52 8.82 -0.45
CA GLY A 14 -2.79 9.57 0.76
C GLY A 14 -3.53 8.75 1.81
N GLU A 15 -4.50 9.39 2.48
CA GLU A 15 -5.31 8.79 3.54
C GLU A 15 -6.56 8.13 2.96
N TYR A 16 -6.89 6.94 3.45
CA TYR A 16 -8.01 6.13 2.95
C TYR A 16 -8.97 5.74 4.07
N THR A 17 -10.21 5.39 3.69
CA THR A 17 -11.17 4.76 4.59
C THR A 17 -10.69 3.39 5.04
N GLN A 18 -10.97 3.03 6.29
CA GLN A 18 -10.65 1.71 6.85
C GLN A 18 -11.00 0.54 5.91
N TRP A 19 -10.10 -0.44 5.82
CA TRP A 19 -10.25 -1.61 4.97
C TRP A 19 -11.41 -2.47 5.48
N ASP A 20 -12.47 -2.51 4.69
CA ASP A 20 -13.63 -3.34 4.96
C ASP A 20 -13.39 -4.76 4.43
N ARG A 21 -13.12 -5.71 5.34
CA ARG A 21 -12.81 -7.11 4.98
C ARG A 21 -13.98 -7.85 4.33
N GLU A 22 -15.21 -7.37 4.54
CA GLU A 22 -16.43 -7.97 4.00
C GLU A 22 -16.68 -7.50 2.56
N SER A 23 -16.16 -6.32 2.20
CA SER A 23 -16.26 -5.71 0.89
C SER A 23 -15.12 -6.11 -0.04
N LYS A 24 -15.45 -6.37 -1.30
CA LYS A 24 -14.47 -6.56 -2.38
C LYS A 24 -13.97 -5.23 -2.94
N ASN A 25 -14.44 -4.10 -2.41
CA ASN A 25 -14.12 -2.78 -2.93
C ASN A 25 -12.79 -2.29 -2.37
N ILE A 26 -12.10 -1.48 -3.17
CA ILE A 26 -10.90 -0.79 -2.75
C ILE A 26 -11.28 0.34 -1.78
N PRO A 27 -10.44 0.62 -0.76
CA PRO A 27 -10.59 1.77 0.11
C PRO A 27 -10.82 3.06 -0.66
N LYS A 28 -11.68 3.92 -0.11
CA LYS A 28 -11.95 5.24 -0.71
C LYS A 28 -10.92 6.24 -0.21
N ILE A 29 -10.41 7.06 -1.12
CA ILE A 29 -9.52 8.16 -0.74
C ILE A 29 -10.30 9.17 0.12
N LEU A 30 -9.74 9.52 1.27
CA LEU A 30 -10.24 10.55 2.18
C LEU A 30 -9.52 11.87 1.95
N ASN A 31 -8.19 11.82 1.84
CA ASN A 31 -7.36 13.00 1.68
C ASN A 31 -6.11 12.70 0.84
N ILE A 32 -5.80 13.57 -0.13
CA ILE A 32 -4.58 13.44 -0.96
C ILE A 32 -3.46 14.18 -0.24
N THR A 33 -2.55 13.42 0.37
CA THR A 33 -1.50 13.96 1.23
C THR A 33 -0.33 12.98 1.31
N ASN A 34 0.87 13.49 1.65
CA ASN A 34 2.02 12.69 2.05
C ASN A 34 2.24 12.70 3.57
N GLU A 35 1.40 13.43 4.29
CA GLU A 35 1.43 13.57 5.74
C GLU A 35 0.18 12.92 6.33
N ILE A 36 0.39 11.86 7.10
CA ILE A 36 -0.67 11.09 7.74
C ILE A 36 -0.61 11.35 9.24
N LYS A 37 -1.75 11.66 9.84
CA LYS A 37 -1.84 11.79 11.30
C LYS A 37 -1.64 10.42 11.92
N ALA A 38 -0.66 10.31 12.82
CA ALA A 38 -0.34 9.08 13.51
C ALA A 38 -1.39 8.79 14.60
N VAL A 39 -2.57 8.37 14.19
CA VAL A 39 -3.69 7.97 15.06
C VAL A 39 -3.97 6.49 14.79
N PRO A 40 -4.13 5.64 15.82
CA PRO A 40 -4.45 4.23 15.61
C PRO A 40 -5.65 4.04 14.69
N GLY A 41 -5.49 3.18 13.68
CA GLY A 41 -6.51 2.89 12.68
C GLY A 41 -6.54 3.86 11.49
N ALA A 42 -5.72 4.91 11.45
CA ALA A 42 -5.53 5.73 10.25
C ALA A 42 -4.90 4.88 9.15
N GLU A 43 -5.55 4.78 7.99
CA GLU A 43 -5.05 4.02 6.85
C GLU A 43 -4.49 4.94 5.76
N PHE A 44 -3.38 4.50 5.18
CA PHE A 44 -2.68 5.26 4.16
C PHE A 44 -2.08 4.35 3.10
N GLY A 45 -1.86 4.91 1.92
CA GLY A 45 -1.25 4.17 0.82
C GLY A 45 -1.45 4.82 -0.53
N TYR A 46 -1.53 4.00 -1.56
CA TYR A 46 -1.89 4.42 -2.90
C TYR A 46 -2.69 3.35 -3.63
N VAL A 47 -3.44 3.79 -4.64
CA VAL A 47 -4.12 2.93 -5.61
C VAL A 47 -3.41 3.03 -6.95
N LEU A 48 -2.94 1.90 -7.48
CA LEU A 48 -2.50 1.79 -8.87
C LEU A 48 -3.67 1.43 -9.77
N ARG A 49 -3.71 2.05 -10.94
CA ARG A 49 -4.51 1.58 -12.07
C ARG A 49 -3.60 0.93 -13.09
N ILE A 50 -3.87 -0.33 -13.38
CA ILE A 50 -3.04 -1.17 -14.24
C ILE A 50 -3.88 -1.61 -15.44
N LYS A 51 -3.43 -1.23 -16.64
CA LYS A 51 -4.04 -1.64 -17.91
C LYS A 51 -3.12 -2.60 -18.67
N LYS A 52 -3.70 -3.59 -19.32
CA LYS A 52 -3.01 -4.62 -20.12
C LYS A 52 -1.97 -5.44 -19.33
N GLY A 53 -2.16 -5.58 -18.01
CA GLY A 53 -1.22 -6.27 -17.11
C GLY A 53 -1.62 -7.69 -16.71
N LYS A 54 -2.67 -8.29 -17.29
CA LYS A 54 -3.14 -9.62 -16.87
C LYS A 54 -2.02 -10.66 -16.95
N GLY A 55 -1.80 -11.38 -15.85
CA GLY A 55 -0.78 -12.43 -15.73
C GLY A 55 0.61 -11.93 -15.37
N GLU A 56 0.83 -10.61 -15.30
CA GLU A 56 2.07 -10.04 -14.78
C GLU A 56 2.05 -10.03 -13.24
N LYS A 57 3.24 -9.97 -12.64
CA LYS A 57 3.46 -10.01 -11.20
C LYS A 57 3.89 -8.64 -10.70
N LEU A 58 3.16 -8.09 -9.73
CA LEU A 58 3.58 -6.95 -8.93
C LEU A 58 4.46 -7.46 -7.80
N ILE A 59 5.57 -6.77 -7.56
CA ILE A 59 6.42 -6.97 -6.39
C ILE A 59 6.38 -5.64 -5.66
N TYR A 60 6.07 -5.67 -4.37
CA TYR A 60 5.94 -4.46 -3.58
C TYR A 60 6.83 -4.50 -2.34
N LYS A 61 7.21 -3.32 -1.87
CA LYS A 61 7.97 -3.11 -0.64
C LYS A 61 7.41 -1.88 0.10
N ILE A 62 7.16 -2.05 1.39
CA ILE A 62 6.80 -0.98 2.33
C ILE A 62 7.97 -0.82 3.31
N GLU A 63 8.79 0.19 3.06
CA GLU A 63 9.76 0.68 4.05
C GLU A 63 8.99 1.47 5.10
N HIS A 64 9.29 1.19 6.36
CA HIS A 64 8.67 1.83 7.51
C HIS A 64 9.74 2.39 8.44
N PRO A 65 9.39 3.30 9.38
CA PRO A 65 10.29 3.75 10.42
C PRO A 65 10.89 2.55 11.19
N PRO A 66 12.12 2.66 11.72
CA PRO A 66 12.84 1.53 12.31
C PRO A 66 12.27 1.16 13.70
N PHE A 67 11.08 0.55 13.72
CA PHE A 67 10.51 0.00 14.93
C PHE A 67 10.96 -1.43 15.18
N LYS A 68 11.02 -1.77 16.46
CA LYS A 68 11.59 -3.02 16.95
C LYS A 68 10.51 -4.07 17.20
N ASP A 69 10.88 -5.33 17.02
CA ASP A 69 10.11 -6.47 17.48
C ASP A 69 10.22 -6.64 19.01
N LYS A 70 9.55 -7.68 19.52
CA LYS A 70 9.58 -8.03 20.96
C LYS A 70 10.98 -8.37 21.49
N ASN A 71 11.93 -8.67 20.60
CA ASN A 71 13.31 -8.99 20.94
C ASN A 71 14.25 -7.77 20.80
N GLY A 72 13.72 -6.59 20.47
CA GLY A 72 14.49 -5.37 20.27
C GLY A 72 15.18 -5.27 18.90
N LYS A 73 14.89 -6.17 17.96
CA LYS A 73 15.45 -6.16 16.60
C LYS A 73 14.58 -5.30 15.68
N ILE A 74 15.20 -4.45 14.86
CA ILE A 74 14.49 -3.65 13.84
C ILE A 74 13.77 -4.61 12.89
N LEU A 75 12.47 -4.38 12.67
CA LEU A 75 11.68 -5.15 11.74
C LEU A 75 12.11 -4.83 10.29
N PRO A 76 12.26 -5.85 9.43
CA PRO A 76 12.51 -5.63 8.03
C PRO A 76 11.27 -5.04 7.34
N ALA A 77 11.50 -4.34 6.24
CA ALA A 77 10.44 -3.85 5.37
C ALA A 77 9.45 -4.95 4.98
N PHE A 78 8.18 -4.56 4.82
CA PHE A 78 7.16 -5.50 4.37
C PHE A 78 7.27 -5.69 2.87
N THR A 79 7.43 -6.93 2.43
CA THR A 79 7.53 -7.27 1.01
C THR A 79 6.48 -8.31 0.63
N GLY A 80 6.09 -8.30 -0.63
CA GLY A 80 5.19 -9.31 -1.14
C GLY A 80 5.07 -9.27 -2.65
N GLU A 81 4.31 -10.23 -3.17
CA GLU A 81 4.04 -10.36 -4.59
C GLU A 81 2.55 -10.56 -4.84
N HIS A 82 2.05 -9.97 -5.92
CA HIS A 82 0.64 -10.03 -6.28
C HIS A 82 0.46 -10.24 -7.78
N TYR A 83 -0.37 -11.20 -8.16
CA TYR A 83 -0.65 -11.49 -9.57
C TYR A 83 -1.84 -10.67 -10.07
N ILE A 84 -1.65 -9.98 -11.19
CA ILE A 84 -2.70 -9.17 -11.82
C ILE A 84 -3.72 -10.09 -12.52
N LYS A 85 -4.98 -10.03 -12.07
CA LYS A 85 -6.03 -10.96 -12.49
C LYS A 85 -6.78 -10.54 -13.77
N SER A 86 -6.76 -9.26 -14.12
CA SER A 86 -7.48 -8.69 -15.28
C SER A 86 -6.67 -7.63 -16.03
N ASN A 87 -7.10 -7.27 -17.23
CA ASN A 87 -6.45 -6.25 -18.06
C ASN A 87 -6.85 -4.81 -17.72
N ASP A 88 -7.88 -4.59 -16.90
CA ASP A 88 -8.15 -3.33 -16.21
C ASP A 88 -8.26 -3.73 -14.74
N TYR A 89 -7.24 -3.39 -13.97
CA TYR A 89 -7.06 -3.85 -12.59
C TYR A 89 -6.70 -2.65 -11.72
N GLN A 90 -7.26 -2.64 -10.52
CA GLN A 90 -6.86 -1.69 -9.48
C GLN A 90 -6.21 -2.47 -8.35
N PHE A 91 -5.10 -1.93 -7.85
CA PHE A 91 -4.33 -2.52 -6.77
C PHE A 91 -4.09 -1.46 -5.70
N PHE A 92 -4.46 -1.77 -4.46
CA PHE A 92 -4.17 -0.92 -3.32
C PHE A 92 -2.93 -1.46 -2.61
N LEU A 93 -1.94 -0.62 -2.40
CA LEU A 93 -0.82 -0.88 -1.50
C LEU A 93 -0.87 0.16 -0.39
N GLY A 94 -0.93 -0.31 0.84
CA GLY A 94 -1.07 0.56 2.00
C GLY A 94 -0.83 -0.19 3.28
N ASP A 95 -0.83 0.58 4.36
CA ASP A 95 -0.78 0.07 5.72
C ASP A 95 -1.63 0.97 6.62
N CYS A 96 -1.77 0.58 7.88
CA CYS A 96 -2.45 1.37 8.90
C CYS A 96 -1.46 1.85 9.97
N ILE A 97 -1.86 2.82 10.79
CA ILE A 97 -1.14 3.16 12.02
C ILE A 97 -1.69 2.29 13.16
N TRP A 98 -0.80 1.71 13.98
CA TRP A 98 -1.17 0.90 15.14
C TRP A 98 -0.33 1.24 16.36
N GLU A 99 -0.74 0.74 17.53
CA GLU A 99 -0.03 0.96 18.78
C GLU A 99 1.23 0.08 18.91
N PRO A 100 2.34 0.60 19.48
CA PRO A 100 2.54 1.97 19.94
C PRO A 100 2.78 2.94 18.77
N VAL A 101 2.09 4.07 18.81
CA VAL A 101 2.11 5.11 17.76
C VAL A 101 3.49 5.74 17.60
N ASP A 102 4.21 5.94 18.71
CA ASP A 102 5.51 6.62 18.76
C ASP A 102 6.52 5.98 17.79
N ASP A 103 6.55 4.65 17.79
CA ASP A 103 7.40 3.83 16.92
C ASP A 103 6.94 3.84 15.43
N LYS A 104 5.78 4.40 15.11
CA LYS A 104 5.26 4.53 13.73
C LYS A 104 5.46 5.92 13.14
N LEU A 105 6.00 6.85 13.93
CA LEU A 105 6.36 8.18 13.46
C LEU A 105 7.58 8.14 12.55
N GLY A 106 7.52 8.90 11.46
CA GLY A 106 8.63 9.04 10.52
C GLY A 106 8.21 8.73 9.08
N LYS A 107 9.23 8.51 8.23
CA LYS A 107 9.02 8.28 6.81
C LYS A 107 8.56 6.85 6.55
N TRP A 108 7.45 6.73 5.84
CA TRP A 108 7.00 5.50 5.18
C TRP A 108 7.22 5.63 3.68
N GLU A 109 7.76 4.60 3.04
CA GLU A 109 8.00 4.59 1.60
C GLU A 109 7.45 3.30 0.99
N LEU A 110 6.50 3.46 0.07
CA LEU A 110 5.80 2.36 -0.58
C LEU A 110 6.26 2.32 -2.05
N THR A 111 6.75 1.17 -2.50
CA THR A 111 7.33 0.96 -3.85
C THR A 111 6.86 -0.33 -4.48
#